data_AF-A0AAV8ZND1-F1
#
_entry.id   AF-A0AAV8ZND1-F1
#
_cell.length_a   1.000
_cell.length_b   1.000
_cell.length_c   1.000
_cell.angle_alpha   90.00
_cell.angle_beta   90.00
_cell.angle_gamma   90.00
#
_symmetry.space_group_name_H-M   'P 1'
#
loop_
_entity.id
_entity.type
_entity.pdbx_description
1 polymer ?
#
loop_
_entity_poly.entity_id
_entity_poly.type
_entity_poly.pdbx_seq_one_letter_code
_entity_poly.pdbx_strand_id
1 'polypeptide(L)'
;MNSRRDFIYMTMKINLLVLEAQKKIDFKKINDNYCDCLDGSDEPGTNACSNGIFYCTDQVVTKRFSKSVPSSKVNDGICDCCDGSDEWENNQVLKNLDRAAQKRADRFHVPCPKMC
;
A
#
# COMPACT_ATOMS: atom_id res chain seq x y z
N MET A 1 -26.63 8.01 10.28
CA MET A 1 -25.99 8.07 8.96
C MET A 1 -24.72 8.92 9.06
N ASN A 2 -23.59 8.34 9.48
CA ASN A 2 -22.26 8.95 9.36
C ASN A 2 -21.23 7.87 9.70
N SER A 3 -20.46 7.41 8.72
CA SER A 3 -19.48 6.33 8.92
C SER A 3 -18.32 6.36 7.91
N ARG A 4 -17.99 7.52 7.31
CA ARG A 4 -16.86 7.60 6.35
C ARG A 4 -16.01 8.88 6.44
N ARG A 5 -16.28 9.77 7.42
CA ARG A 5 -15.53 11.04 7.56
C ARG A 5 -14.59 11.06 8.76
N ASP A 6 -14.69 10.11 9.69
CA ASP A 6 -13.97 10.22 10.97
C ASP A 6 -12.53 9.66 10.92
N PHE A 7 -12.14 8.94 9.86
CA PHE A 7 -10.77 8.42 9.72
C PHE A 7 -9.81 9.31 8.90
N ILE A 8 -10.36 10.30 8.17
CA ILE A 8 -9.58 11.22 7.33
C ILE A 8 -9.35 12.57 8.06
N TYR A 9 -10.10 12.84 9.13
CA TYR A 9 -10.18 14.15 9.79
C TYR A 9 -9.33 14.34 11.05
N MET A 10 -8.49 13.38 11.40
CA MET A 10 -7.57 13.50 12.53
C MET A 10 -6.16 13.30 11.97
N THR A 11 -5.62 14.24 11.18
CA THR A 11 -4.77 15.33 11.69
C THR A 11 -4.64 16.51 10.71
N MET A 12 -5.71 16.94 10.02
CA MET A 12 -5.70 18.21 9.25
C MET A 12 -5.73 19.47 10.15
N LYS A 13 -4.91 19.51 11.20
CA LYS A 13 -4.57 20.74 11.92
C LYS A 13 -3.09 20.70 12.29
N ILE A 14 -2.35 21.66 11.72
CA ILE A 14 -0.94 21.97 11.93
C ILE A 14 -0.04 21.16 10.97
N ASN A 15 0.82 21.88 10.23
CA ASN A 15 1.80 21.40 9.23
C ASN A 15 2.85 20.43 9.79
N LEU A 16 2.43 19.37 10.49
CA LEU A 16 3.31 18.55 11.30
C LEU A 16 2.66 17.21 11.62
N LEU A 17 3.01 16.15 10.88
CA LEU A 17 2.80 14.79 11.37
C LEU A 17 3.78 14.58 12.53
N VAL A 18 3.27 14.36 13.74
CA VAL A 18 4.10 13.95 14.88
C VAL A 18 4.16 12.42 14.86
N LEU A 19 5.30 11.91 14.41
CA LEU A 19 5.67 10.50 14.38
C LEU A 19 6.69 10.28 15.51
N GLU A 20 6.78 9.08 16.09
CA GLU A 20 7.40 8.77 17.42
C GLU A 20 8.92 9.05 17.56
N ALA A 21 9.48 10.00 16.81
CA ALA A 21 10.76 10.63 17.09
C ALA A 21 10.84 12.10 16.59
N GLN A 22 9.80 12.93 16.81
CA GLN A 22 9.83 14.41 16.67
C GLN A 22 10.54 15.01 15.43
N LYS A 23 10.68 14.30 14.31
CA LYS A 23 11.28 14.83 13.08
C LYS A 23 10.17 15.43 12.23
N LYS A 24 10.17 16.76 12.14
CA LYS A 24 9.31 17.53 11.23
C LYS A 24 9.83 17.34 9.81
N ILE A 25 9.06 16.71 8.94
CA ILE A 25 9.35 16.64 7.50
C ILE A 25 8.40 17.57 6.72
N ASP A 26 8.84 18.03 5.55
CA ASP A 26 7.97 18.77 4.61
C ASP A 26 6.88 17.81 4.12
N PHE A 27 5.66 18.30 3.93
CA PHE A 27 4.56 17.51 3.35
C PHE A 27 4.91 16.92 1.98
N LYS A 28 5.80 17.57 1.23
CA LYS A 28 6.31 17.06 -0.06
C LYS A 28 7.11 15.76 0.05
N LYS A 29 7.55 15.41 1.26
CA LYS A 29 8.29 14.18 1.58
C LYS A 29 7.38 12.99 1.89
N ILE A 30 6.06 13.17 1.79
CA ILE A 30 5.11 12.08 2.00
C ILE A 30 4.85 11.40 0.66
N ASN A 31 5.08 10.10 0.59
CA ASN A 31 4.98 9.29 -0.63
C ASN A 31 5.85 9.83 -1.79
N ASP A 32 7.05 10.29 -1.48
CA ASP A 32 8.00 10.82 -2.47
C ASP A 32 8.98 9.77 -3.00
N ASN A 33 8.79 8.50 -2.61
CA ASN A 33 9.66 7.35 -2.87
C ASN A 33 11.03 7.45 -2.17
N TYR A 34 11.13 8.18 -1.06
CA TYR A 34 12.31 8.23 -0.23
C TYR A 34 11.96 8.05 1.25
N CYS A 35 12.74 7.23 1.98
CA CYS A 35 12.46 6.97 3.39
C CYS A 35 13.13 8.02 4.29
N ASP A 36 12.37 9.04 4.70
CA ASP A 36 12.79 10.11 5.60
C ASP A 36 12.56 9.82 7.09
N CYS A 37 11.58 8.98 7.42
CA CYS A 37 11.26 8.61 8.80
C CYS A 37 11.78 7.22 9.17
N LEU A 38 12.27 7.09 10.40
CA LEU A 38 12.80 5.81 10.92
C LEU A 38 11.71 4.75 11.08
N ASP A 39 10.47 5.16 11.32
CA ASP A 39 9.30 4.27 11.43
C ASP A 39 8.61 4.01 10.08
N GLY A 40 9.10 4.64 9.00
CA GLY A 40 8.61 4.48 7.63
C GLY A 40 7.21 5.03 7.35
N SER A 41 6.71 5.87 8.26
CA SER A 41 5.36 6.41 8.23
C SER A 41 5.12 7.53 7.21
N ASP A 42 6.20 8.05 6.61
CA ASP A 42 6.17 9.01 5.52
C ASP A 42 5.86 8.37 4.17
N GLU A 43 6.06 7.06 4.02
CA GLU A 43 5.86 6.32 2.77
C GLU A 43 4.72 5.28 2.86
N PRO A 44 3.48 5.64 3.26
CA PRO A 44 2.36 4.68 3.37
C PRO A 44 1.82 4.19 2.02
N GLY A 45 2.21 4.81 0.90
CA GLY A 45 1.74 4.53 -0.46
C GLY A 45 2.82 4.04 -1.42
N THR A 46 4.07 3.89 -0.96
CA THR A 46 5.21 3.46 -1.78
C THR A 46 5.96 2.31 -1.08
N ASN A 47 7.00 1.79 -1.74
CA ASN A 47 7.87 0.74 -1.21
C ASN A 47 9.21 1.27 -0.65
N ALA A 48 9.36 2.59 -0.46
CA ALA A 48 10.65 3.20 -0.14
C ALA A 48 11.19 2.88 1.27
N CYS A 49 10.32 2.60 2.24
CA CYS A 49 10.71 2.26 3.60
C CYS A 49 10.62 0.76 3.86
N SER A 50 11.74 0.09 4.20
CA SER A 50 11.78 -1.37 4.42
C SER A 50 10.91 -1.90 5.58
N ASN A 51 10.60 -1.04 6.56
CA ASN A 51 9.73 -1.31 7.70
C ASN A 51 8.33 -0.67 7.55
N GLY A 52 8.03 -0.12 6.38
CA GLY A 52 6.75 0.51 6.08
C GLY A 52 5.59 -0.50 5.98
N ILE A 53 4.38 0.03 6.11
CA ILE A 53 3.13 -0.74 6.00
C ILE A 53 2.24 -0.05 4.99
N PHE A 54 1.76 -0.80 4.00
CA PHE A 54 0.78 -0.34 3.02
C PHE A 54 -0.61 -0.86 3.38
N TYR A 55 -1.62 0.01 3.36
CA TYR A 55 -3.01 -0.36 3.60
C TYR A 55 -3.76 -0.40 2.27
N CYS A 56 -4.27 -1.58 1.91
CA CYS A 56 -5.03 -1.70 0.66
C CYS A 56 -6.38 -0.97 0.78
N THR A 57 -6.83 -0.40 -0.33
CA THR A 57 -7.83 0.68 -0.37
C THR A 57 -9.25 0.22 -0.01
N ASP A 58 -9.74 -0.80 -0.71
CA ASP A 58 -11.13 -1.25 -0.73
C ASP A 58 -11.24 -2.75 -0.42
N GLN A 59 -10.42 -3.24 0.51
CA GLN A 59 -10.46 -4.63 0.97
C GLN A 59 -10.95 -4.77 2.42
N VAL A 60 -11.59 -5.91 2.69
CA VAL A 60 -11.94 -6.36 4.05
C VAL A 60 -11.01 -7.50 4.47
N VAL A 61 -10.79 -7.63 5.77
CA VAL A 61 -10.01 -8.77 6.31
C VAL A 61 -10.78 -10.06 6.06
N THR A 62 -10.13 -11.01 5.39
CA THR A 62 -10.65 -12.36 5.17
C THR A 62 -9.64 -13.38 5.68
N LYS A 63 -9.98 -14.67 5.63
CA LYS A 63 -9.02 -15.74 5.94
C LYS A 63 -7.79 -15.72 5.02
N ARG A 64 -7.94 -15.17 3.80
CA ARG A 64 -6.90 -15.15 2.78
C ARG A 64 -6.17 -13.81 2.68
N PHE A 65 -6.86 -12.71 2.94
CA PHE A 65 -6.33 -11.36 2.75
C PHE A 65 -6.38 -10.55 4.04
N SER A 66 -5.21 -10.05 4.45
CA SER A 66 -5.07 -9.07 5.53
C SER A 66 -5.36 -7.66 5.01
N LYS A 67 -5.77 -6.71 5.88
CA LYS A 67 -6.06 -5.32 5.48
C LYS A 67 -4.82 -4.53 5.02
N SER A 68 -3.63 -5.00 5.36
CA SER A 68 -2.36 -4.36 5.03
C SER A 68 -1.30 -5.38 4.62
N VAL A 69 -0.31 -4.92 3.86
CA VAL A 69 0.87 -5.66 3.42
C VAL A 69 2.14 -4.90 3.79
N PRO A 70 3.31 -5.55 3.88
CA PRO A 70 4.57 -4.83 3.97
C PRO A 70 4.75 -3.90 2.76
N SER A 71 5.32 -2.71 2.97
CA SER A 71 5.61 -1.74 1.90
C SER A 71 6.44 -2.35 0.77
N SER A 72 7.31 -3.31 1.06
CA SER A 72 8.12 -4.01 0.06
C SER A 72 7.32 -4.77 -1.01
N LYS A 73 6.02 -4.98 -0.78
CA LYS A 73 5.10 -5.63 -1.73
C LYS A 73 4.42 -4.63 -2.66
N VAL A 74 4.54 -3.33 -2.40
CA VAL A 74 3.97 -2.28 -3.26
C VAL A 74 4.79 -2.21 -4.54
N ASN A 75 4.10 -2.25 -5.68
CA ASN A 75 4.65 -2.19 -7.03
C ASN A 75 5.77 -3.22 -7.30
N ASP A 76 5.70 -4.41 -6.67
CA ASP A 76 6.65 -5.52 -6.88
C ASP A 76 6.24 -6.44 -8.06
N GLY A 77 5.07 -6.18 -8.67
CA GLY A 77 4.52 -6.91 -9.81
C GLY A 77 3.67 -8.12 -9.41
N ILE A 78 3.44 -8.34 -8.11
CA ILE A 78 2.61 -9.41 -7.56
C ILE A 78 1.43 -8.78 -6.81
N CYS A 79 0.24 -9.31 -7.02
CA CYS A 79 -0.96 -8.84 -6.36
C CYS A 79 -1.10 -9.50 -5.00
N ASP A 80 -0.73 -8.79 -3.94
CA ASP A 80 -0.89 -9.19 -2.55
C ASP A 80 -2.20 -8.65 -1.95
N CYS A 81 -2.67 -7.47 -2.39
CA CYS A 81 -4.02 -6.98 -2.04
C CYS A 81 -5.11 -7.63 -2.91
N CYS A 82 -6.26 -7.99 -2.33
CA CYS A 82 -7.36 -8.57 -3.12
C CYS A 82 -8.01 -7.58 -4.09
N ASP A 83 -7.90 -6.28 -3.81
CA ASP A 83 -8.38 -5.19 -4.65
C ASP A 83 -7.31 -4.74 -5.67
N GLY A 84 -6.09 -5.26 -5.58
CA GLY A 84 -4.94 -4.91 -6.44
C GLY A 84 -4.37 -3.52 -6.21
N SER A 85 -4.69 -2.85 -5.10
CA SER A 85 -4.29 -1.47 -4.85
C SER A 85 -2.81 -1.29 -4.49
N ASP A 86 -2.10 -2.37 -4.15
CA ASP A 86 -0.65 -2.43 -4.00
C ASP A 86 0.12 -2.27 -5.31
N GLU A 87 -0.51 -2.51 -6.45
CA GLU A 87 0.11 -2.48 -7.77
C GLU A 87 -0.51 -1.39 -8.66
N TRP A 88 -0.46 -0.14 -8.18
CA TRP A 88 -1.02 1.03 -8.85
C TRP A 88 -0.10 1.60 -9.93
N GLU A 89 1.21 1.37 -9.83
CA GLU A 89 2.14 1.72 -10.89
C GLU A 89 1.92 0.77 -12.07
N ASN A 90 1.90 1.31 -13.29
CA ASN A 90 1.57 0.56 -14.50
C ASN A 90 2.75 -0.31 -14.97
N ASN A 91 3.29 -1.10 -14.05
CA ASN A 91 4.38 -2.03 -14.23
C ASN A 91 3.91 -3.17 -15.13
N GLN A 92 4.29 -3.11 -16.41
CA GLN A 92 4.08 -4.23 -17.35
C GLN A 92 5.13 -5.32 -17.13
N VAL A 93 5.29 -5.76 -15.88
CA VAL A 93 6.24 -6.82 -15.55
C VAL A 93 5.62 -8.12 -16.06
N LEU A 94 6.01 -8.47 -17.28
CA LEU A 94 5.78 -9.74 -17.96
C LEU A 94 4.33 -9.95 -18.44
N LYS A 95 4.02 -9.35 -19.59
CA LYS A 95 3.04 -9.96 -20.51
C LYS A 95 3.49 -11.41 -20.75
N ASN A 96 2.61 -12.39 -20.47
CA ASN A 96 2.67 -13.82 -20.84
C ASN A 96 2.65 -14.85 -19.70
N LEU A 97 2.34 -14.50 -18.44
CA LEU A 97 2.05 -15.53 -17.43
C LEU A 97 0.61 -16.04 -17.57
N ASP A 98 0.46 -17.35 -17.84
CA ASP A 98 -0.85 -18.02 -17.94
C ASP A 98 -1.67 -17.80 -16.66
N ARG A 99 -2.86 -17.21 -16.80
CA ARG A 99 -3.79 -16.98 -15.67
C ARG A 99 -4.24 -18.28 -15.02
N ALA A 100 -4.34 -19.38 -15.78
CA ALA A 100 -4.69 -20.67 -15.19
C ALA A 100 -3.55 -21.19 -14.31
N ALA A 101 -2.29 -21.00 -14.71
CA ALA A 101 -1.12 -21.30 -13.88
C ALA A 101 -1.08 -20.43 -12.61
N GLN A 102 -1.30 -19.12 -12.73
CA GLN A 102 -1.38 -18.20 -11.59
C GLN A 102 -2.46 -18.64 -10.58
N LYS A 103 -3.65 -19.00 -11.07
CA LYS A 103 -4.75 -19.51 -10.24
C LYS A 103 -4.40 -20.82 -9.54
N ARG A 104 -3.65 -21.72 -10.20
CA ARG A 104 -3.16 -22.97 -9.59
C ARG A 104 -2.11 -22.71 -8.50
N ALA A 105 -1.28 -21.69 -8.68
CA ALA A 105 -0.22 -21.30 -7.74
C ALA A 105 -0.71 -20.34 -6.64
N ASP A 106 -1.95 -19.88 -6.72
CA ASP A 106 -2.54 -18.86 -5.86
C ASP A 106 -1.74 -17.55 -5.77
N ARG A 107 -1.04 -17.21 -6.86
CA ARG A 107 -0.17 -16.04 -6.97
C ARG A 107 -0.46 -15.32 -8.28
N PHE A 108 -0.94 -14.09 -8.18
CA PHE A 108 -1.31 -13.29 -9.35
C PHE A 108 -0.30 -12.20 -9.60
N HIS A 109 -0.04 -11.94 -10.87
CA HIS A 109 0.77 -10.82 -11.32
C HIS A 109 -0.11 -9.73 -11.93
N VAL A 110 0.45 -8.53 -12.01
CA VAL A 110 -0.11 -7.38 -12.70
C VAL A 110 -0.51 -7.69 -14.16
N PRO A 111 -1.60 -7.11 -14.70
CA PRO A 111 -2.56 -6.26 -14.00
C PRO A 111 -3.38 -7.06 -12.99
N CYS A 112 -3.65 -6.52 -11.80
CA CYS A 112 -4.29 -7.30 -10.74
C CYS A 112 -5.76 -7.60 -11.01
N PRO A 113 -6.21 -8.86 -10.90
CA PRO A 113 -7.63 -9.17 -10.90
C PRO A 113 -8.22 -8.88 -9.51
N LYS A 114 -9.44 -8.32 -9.48
CA LYS A 114 -10.18 -8.20 -8.22
C LYS A 114 -10.61 -9.60 -7.76
N MET A 115 -10.08 -10.03 -6.62
CA MET A 115 -10.27 -11.39 -6.08
C MET A 115 -10.75 -11.41 -4.63
N CYS A 116 -11.17 -10.26 -4.12
CA CYS A 116 -12.13 -10.20 -3.02
C CYS A 116 -13.44 -10.91 -3.48
#